data_AF-A0A1W9RCH6-F1
#
_entry.id   AF-A0A1W9RCH6-F1
#
_cell.length_a   1.000
_cell.length_b   1.000
_cell.length_c   1.000
_cell.angle_alpha   90.00
_cell.angle_beta   90.00
_cell.angle_gamma   90.00
#
_symmetry.space_group_name_H-M   'P 1'
#
loop_
_entity.id
_entity.type
_entity.pdbx_description
1 polymer ?
#
loop_
_entity_poly.entity_id
_entity_poly.type
_entity_poly.pdbx_seq_one_letter_code
_entity_poly.pdbx_strand_id
1 'polypeptide(L)'
;MGTNLIGADLTETVLRGANLTGANLMRANLMCTNFTRANLTEVKLMLANLTETNLRGANLMWAILKGANLTETNLTEANLQGANLSGANLTGAKLTGADLREANYSILIMHRIDWGELSDELTLELMRHNAEICGNKAMTDWVKGGQCPFSTGNIQKLFHFNEKKELWKPGKPKLHNMKLWKALCKEKDIKI
;
A
#
# COMPACT_ATOMS: atom_id res chain seq x y z
N MET A 1 -25.23 -6.17 12.47
CA MET A 1 -24.19 -6.47 13.48
C MET A 1 -23.02 -7.10 12.75
N GLY A 2 -21.82 -6.51 12.84
CA GLY A 2 -20.62 -7.10 12.24
C GLY A 2 -20.18 -8.36 12.99
N THR A 3 -19.79 -9.40 12.26
CA THR A 3 -19.29 -10.66 12.83
C THR A 3 -17.97 -10.42 13.56
N ASN A 4 -17.79 -11.02 14.75
CA ASN A 4 -16.55 -10.94 15.51
C ASN A 4 -15.66 -12.16 15.22
N LEU A 5 -14.50 -11.92 14.61
CA LEU A 5 -13.52 -12.91 14.18
C LEU A 5 -12.10 -12.45 14.59
N ILE A 6 -11.98 -11.74 15.72
CA ILE A 6 -10.69 -11.29 16.25
C ILE A 6 -9.77 -12.49 16.46
N GLY A 7 -8.56 -12.42 15.89
CA GLY A 7 -7.55 -13.48 16.03
C GLY A 7 -7.92 -14.81 15.38
N ALA A 8 -9.00 -14.88 14.59
CA ALA A 8 -9.41 -16.10 13.92
C ALA A 8 -8.33 -16.54 12.91
N ASP A 9 -8.17 -17.85 12.77
CA ASP A 9 -7.39 -18.44 11.70
C ASP A 9 -8.31 -18.80 10.54
N LEU A 10 -8.13 -18.11 9.41
CA LEU A 10 -8.86 -18.30 8.17
C LEU A 10 -7.89 -18.56 7.01
N THR A 11 -6.69 -19.04 7.32
CA THR A 11 -5.65 -19.38 6.34
C THR A 11 -6.24 -20.28 5.25
N GLU A 12 -5.95 -19.95 3.98
CA GLU A 12 -6.38 -20.70 2.79
C GLU A 12 -7.91 -20.86 2.61
N THR A 13 -8.73 -20.15 3.39
CA THR A 13 -10.18 -20.22 3.25
C THR A 13 -10.69 -19.55 1.97
N VAL A 14 -11.88 -19.96 1.52
CA VAL A 14 -12.54 -19.38 0.35
C VAL A 14 -13.76 -18.57 0.80
N LEU A 15 -13.66 -17.25 0.69
CA LEU A 15 -14.68 -16.27 1.07
C LEU A 15 -15.06 -15.36 -0.12
N ARG A 16 -15.05 -15.94 -1.33
CA ARG A 16 -15.37 -15.25 -2.58
C ARG A 16 -16.78 -14.67 -2.54
N GLY A 17 -16.93 -13.37 -2.77
CA GLY A 17 -18.22 -12.68 -2.76
C GLY A 17 -18.89 -12.63 -1.38
N ALA A 18 -18.20 -13.01 -0.30
CA ALA A 18 -18.75 -12.96 1.05
C ALA A 18 -19.07 -11.52 1.46
N ASN A 19 -20.12 -11.36 2.26
CA ASN A 19 -20.42 -10.08 2.89
C ASN A 19 -19.90 -10.09 4.33
N LEU A 20 -18.87 -9.28 4.57
CA LEU A 20 -18.19 -9.08 5.84
C LEU A 20 -18.21 -7.60 6.23
N THR A 21 -19.23 -6.87 5.80
CA THR A 21 -19.41 -5.45 6.11
C THR A 21 -19.35 -5.23 7.63
N GLY A 22 -18.45 -4.37 8.08
CA GLY A 22 -18.24 -4.05 9.48
C GLY A 22 -17.72 -5.21 10.35
N ALA A 23 -17.30 -6.33 9.76
CA ALA A 23 -16.76 -7.46 10.52
C ALA A 23 -15.46 -7.07 11.23
N ASN A 24 -15.22 -7.67 12.39
CA ASN A 24 -14.01 -7.46 13.16
C ASN A 24 -13.05 -8.63 12.98
N LEU A 25 -12.02 -8.44 12.16
CA LEU A 25 -10.96 -9.38 11.82
C LEU A 25 -9.60 -8.91 12.36
N MET A 26 -9.62 -8.09 13.41
CA MET A 26 -8.38 -7.59 14.03
C MET A 26 -7.49 -8.76 14.45
N ARG A 27 -6.20 -8.71 14.08
CA ARG A 27 -5.20 -9.76 14.33
C ARG A 27 -5.52 -11.14 13.75
N ALA A 28 -6.50 -11.25 12.85
CA ALA A 28 -6.81 -12.52 12.19
C ALA A 28 -5.67 -12.95 11.27
N ASN A 29 -5.51 -14.25 11.09
CA ASN A 29 -4.63 -14.83 10.09
C ASN A 29 -5.46 -15.14 8.82
N LEU A 30 -5.24 -14.35 7.77
CA LEU A 30 -5.95 -14.40 6.48
C LEU A 30 -5.00 -14.79 5.33
N MET A 31 -3.87 -15.40 5.67
CA MET A 31 -2.85 -15.78 4.71
C MET A 31 -3.45 -16.70 3.64
N CYS A 32 -3.15 -16.41 2.37
CA CYS A 32 -3.67 -17.16 1.23
C CYS A 32 -5.21 -17.25 1.12
N THR A 33 -5.97 -16.47 1.90
CA THR A 33 -7.44 -16.45 1.83
C THR A 33 -7.91 -15.85 0.50
N ASN A 34 -8.99 -16.38 -0.05
CA ASN A 34 -9.61 -15.84 -1.26
C ASN A 34 -10.85 -14.99 -0.94
N PHE A 35 -10.69 -13.67 -1.01
CA PHE A 35 -11.73 -12.66 -0.85
C PHE A 35 -12.14 -12.01 -2.19
N THR A 36 -11.91 -12.67 -3.32
CA THR A 36 -12.25 -12.11 -4.64
C THR A 36 -13.70 -11.61 -4.64
N ARG A 37 -13.91 -10.33 -5.00
CA ARG A 37 -15.22 -9.66 -5.04
C ARG A 37 -16.01 -9.66 -3.71
N ALA A 38 -15.36 -9.90 -2.57
CA ALA A 38 -16.01 -9.81 -1.27
C ALA A 38 -16.38 -8.35 -0.92
N ASN A 39 -17.44 -8.18 -0.13
CA ASN A 39 -17.77 -6.90 0.47
C ASN A 39 -17.17 -6.83 1.88
N LEU A 40 -16.13 -6.02 2.01
CA LEU A 40 -15.34 -5.76 3.22
C LEU A 40 -15.46 -4.28 3.63
N THR A 41 -16.56 -3.61 3.26
CA THR A 41 -16.81 -2.21 3.63
C THR A 41 -16.77 -2.08 5.17
N GLU A 42 -16.06 -1.07 5.68
CA GLU A 42 -15.88 -0.82 7.13
C GLU A 42 -15.27 -1.99 7.93
N VAL A 43 -14.65 -2.97 7.27
CA VAL A 43 -14.03 -4.10 7.98
C VAL A 43 -12.87 -3.63 8.86
N LYS A 44 -12.71 -4.24 10.03
CA LYS A 44 -11.59 -3.97 10.94
C LYS A 44 -10.53 -5.05 10.77
N LEU A 45 -9.40 -4.71 10.16
CA LEU A 45 -8.28 -5.59 9.84
C LEU A 45 -6.96 -5.15 10.51
N MET A 46 -7.05 -4.36 11.58
CA MET A 46 -5.85 -3.86 12.27
C MET A 46 -4.94 -5.01 12.68
N LEU A 47 -3.65 -4.91 12.35
CA LEU A 47 -2.62 -5.92 12.66
C LEU A 47 -2.93 -7.34 12.12
N ALA A 48 -3.83 -7.48 11.14
CA ALA A 48 -4.12 -8.77 10.53
C ALA A 48 -3.01 -9.19 9.56
N ASN A 49 -2.84 -10.50 9.37
CA ASN A 49 -1.94 -11.06 8.37
C ASN A 49 -2.71 -11.38 7.08
N LEU A 50 -2.50 -10.61 6.02
CA LEU A 50 -3.07 -10.79 4.68
C LEU A 50 -2.02 -11.18 3.64
N THR A 51 -0.94 -11.83 4.08
CA THR A 51 0.13 -12.27 3.17
C THR A 51 -0.43 -13.19 2.09
N GLU A 52 -0.13 -12.90 0.82
CA GLU A 52 -0.59 -13.68 -0.35
C GLU A 52 -2.13 -13.79 -0.48
N THR A 53 -2.90 -12.97 0.25
CA THR A 53 -4.37 -12.97 0.15
C THR A 53 -4.82 -12.46 -1.22
N ASN A 54 -5.88 -13.06 -1.77
CA ASN A 54 -6.49 -12.59 -3.01
C ASN A 54 -7.72 -11.71 -2.73
N LEU A 55 -7.55 -10.40 -2.86
CA LEU A 55 -8.58 -9.37 -2.69
C LEU A 55 -9.01 -8.75 -4.03
N ARG A 56 -8.81 -9.44 -5.16
CA ARG A 56 -9.15 -8.91 -6.48
C ARG A 56 -10.61 -8.47 -6.54
N GLY A 57 -10.84 -7.22 -6.93
CA GLY A 57 -12.19 -6.63 -7.07
C GLY A 57 -12.98 -6.56 -5.76
N ALA A 58 -12.35 -6.72 -4.60
CA ALA A 58 -13.02 -6.60 -3.31
C ALA A 58 -13.35 -5.14 -2.98
N ASN A 59 -14.44 -4.92 -2.24
CA ASN A 59 -14.80 -3.60 -1.74
C ASN A 59 -14.33 -3.45 -0.28
N LEU A 60 -13.28 -2.66 -0.06
CA LEU A 60 -12.68 -2.31 1.23
C LEU A 60 -12.91 -0.83 1.58
N MET A 61 -13.96 -0.21 1.05
CA MET A 61 -14.27 1.18 1.35
C MET A 61 -14.37 1.41 2.87
N TRP A 62 -13.70 2.43 3.39
CA TRP A 62 -13.61 2.74 4.84
C TRP A 62 -13.02 1.62 5.72
N ALA A 63 -12.33 0.63 5.16
CA ALA A 63 -11.70 -0.44 5.93
C ALA A 63 -10.58 0.09 6.84
N ILE A 64 -10.41 -0.51 8.02
CA ILE A 64 -9.34 -0.16 8.97
C ILE A 64 -8.23 -1.21 8.87
N LEU A 65 -7.21 -0.94 8.07
CA LEU A 65 -6.05 -1.80 7.77
C LEU A 65 -4.76 -1.36 8.51
N LYS A 66 -4.90 -0.55 9.56
CA LYS A 66 -3.75 0.00 10.31
C LYS A 66 -2.81 -1.11 10.77
N GLY A 67 -1.54 -1.04 10.35
CA GLY A 67 -0.50 -2.01 10.70
C GLY A 67 -0.71 -3.42 10.14
N ALA A 68 -1.63 -3.62 9.18
CA ALA A 68 -1.85 -4.92 8.55
C ALA A 68 -0.67 -5.31 7.64
N ASN A 69 -0.41 -6.62 7.54
CA ASN A 69 0.57 -7.16 6.61
C ASN A 69 -0.13 -7.57 5.31
N LEU A 70 0.05 -6.79 4.22
CA LEU A 70 -0.50 -7.02 2.88
C LEU A 70 0.61 -7.44 1.89
N THR A 71 1.63 -8.14 2.38
CA THR A 71 2.74 -8.59 1.54
C THR A 71 2.24 -9.54 0.46
N GLU A 72 2.59 -9.29 -0.80
CA GLU A 72 2.19 -10.09 -1.97
C GLU A 72 0.66 -10.24 -2.16
N THR A 73 -0.14 -9.40 -1.49
CA THR A 73 -1.60 -9.39 -1.64
C THR A 73 -2.02 -8.93 -3.03
N ASN A 74 -3.01 -9.60 -3.61
CA ASN A 74 -3.63 -9.15 -4.86
C ASN A 74 -4.79 -8.19 -4.59
N LEU A 75 -4.58 -6.89 -4.76
CA LEU A 75 -5.59 -5.81 -4.65
C LEU A 75 -6.01 -5.28 -6.03
N THR A 76 -5.76 -6.02 -7.11
CA THR A 76 -6.15 -5.62 -8.46
C THR A 76 -7.65 -5.30 -8.51
N GLU A 77 -8.03 -4.15 -9.07
CA GLU A 77 -9.42 -3.66 -9.18
C GLU A 77 -10.15 -3.50 -7.83
N ALA A 78 -9.45 -3.53 -6.69
CA ALA A 78 -10.09 -3.38 -5.38
C ALA A 78 -10.46 -1.92 -5.08
N ASN A 79 -11.58 -1.70 -4.39
CA ASN A 79 -11.96 -0.37 -3.91
C ASN A 79 -11.49 -0.18 -2.47
N LEU A 80 -10.52 0.70 -2.24
CA LEU A 80 -9.99 1.08 -0.93
C LEU A 80 -10.28 2.56 -0.60
N GLN A 81 -11.31 3.17 -1.23
CA GLN A 81 -11.65 4.56 -0.98
C GLN A 81 -11.89 4.81 0.52
N GLY A 82 -11.21 5.82 1.09
CA GLY A 82 -11.32 6.17 2.51
C GLY A 82 -10.73 5.14 3.49
N ALA A 83 -10.08 4.07 3.02
CA ALA A 83 -9.48 3.06 3.90
C ALA A 83 -8.29 3.63 4.71
N ASN A 84 -8.11 3.15 5.93
CA ASN A 84 -6.96 3.50 6.76
C ASN A 84 -5.86 2.45 6.65
N LEU A 85 -4.83 2.74 5.87
CA LEU A 85 -3.65 1.88 5.63
C LEU A 85 -2.42 2.35 6.42
N SER A 86 -2.58 3.21 7.43
CA SER A 86 -1.45 3.73 8.20
C SER A 86 -0.59 2.59 8.80
N GLY A 87 0.71 2.61 8.53
CA GLY A 87 1.64 1.56 8.98
C GLY A 87 1.46 0.19 8.32
N ALA A 88 0.59 0.04 7.31
CA ALA A 88 0.43 -1.24 6.60
C ALA A 88 1.66 -1.54 5.72
N ASN A 89 1.96 -2.83 5.56
CA ASN A 89 3.03 -3.30 4.67
C ASN A 89 2.44 -3.81 3.36
N LEU A 90 2.66 -3.10 2.25
CA LEU A 90 2.18 -3.45 0.90
C LEU A 90 3.30 -4.03 0.01
N THR A 91 4.35 -4.60 0.60
CA THR A 91 5.50 -5.10 -0.16
C THR A 91 5.06 -6.15 -1.20
N GLY A 92 5.31 -5.90 -2.48
CA GLY A 92 4.92 -6.82 -3.56
C GLY A 92 3.42 -6.93 -3.83
N ALA A 93 2.58 -6.10 -3.20
CA ALA A 93 1.15 -6.09 -3.46
C ALA A 93 0.84 -5.63 -4.88
N LYS A 94 -0.17 -6.25 -5.51
CA LYS A 94 -0.65 -5.88 -6.85
C LYS A 94 -1.79 -4.88 -6.72
N LEU A 95 -1.62 -3.67 -7.25
CA LEU A 95 -2.56 -2.55 -7.08
C LEU A 95 -3.16 -2.06 -8.41
N THR A 96 -2.99 -2.82 -9.49
CA THR A 96 -3.47 -2.47 -10.83
C THR A 96 -4.96 -2.18 -10.81
N GLY A 97 -5.34 -0.93 -11.14
CA GLY A 97 -6.74 -0.49 -11.12
C GLY A 97 -7.39 -0.41 -9.72
N ALA A 98 -6.63 -0.48 -8.63
CA ALA A 98 -7.16 -0.25 -7.30
C ALA A 98 -7.56 1.23 -7.12
N ASP A 99 -8.71 1.48 -6.48
CA ASP A 99 -9.14 2.81 -6.10
C ASP A 99 -8.69 3.12 -4.67
N LEU A 100 -7.88 4.16 -4.54
CA LEU A 100 -7.17 4.52 -3.32
C LEU A 100 -7.46 5.99 -2.93
N ARG A 101 -8.48 6.60 -3.53
CA ARG A 101 -8.85 7.99 -3.23
C ARG A 101 -9.23 8.13 -1.75
N GLU A 102 -8.82 9.22 -1.12
CA GLU A 102 -9.14 9.55 0.27
C GLU A 102 -8.62 8.58 1.34
N ALA A 103 -7.88 7.54 0.96
CA ALA A 103 -7.33 6.61 1.93
C ALA A 103 -6.13 7.21 2.69
N ASN A 104 -5.96 6.79 3.94
CA ASN A 104 -4.90 7.28 4.80
C ASN A 104 -3.66 6.37 4.70
N TYR A 105 -2.58 6.91 4.15
CA TYR A 105 -1.30 6.21 3.93
C TYR A 105 -0.17 6.65 4.84
N SER A 106 -0.48 7.31 5.95
CA SER A 106 0.56 7.84 6.84
C SER A 106 1.47 6.70 7.30
N ILE A 107 2.77 6.80 7.00
CA ILE A 107 3.80 5.80 7.38
C ILE A 107 3.57 4.45 6.68
N LEU A 108 3.12 4.47 5.42
CA LEU A 108 2.93 3.25 4.65
C LEU A 108 4.26 2.75 4.06
N ILE A 109 4.50 1.44 4.13
CA ILE A 109 5.72 0.81 3.62
C ILE A 109 5.44 0.30 2.19
N MET A 110 5.96 1.01 1.18
CA MET A 110 5.87 0.66 -0.24
C MET A 110 7.24 0.30 -0.82
N HIS A 111 7.69 -0.94 -0.65
CA HIS A 111 8.84 -1.44 -1.40
C HIS A 111 8.39 -2.51 -2.41
N ARG A 112 8.94 -2.45 -3.63
CA ARG A 112 8.66 -3.40 -4.72
C ARG A 112 7.25 -3.39 -5.30
N ILE A 113 6.47 -2.33 -5.09
CA ILE A 113 5.29 -2.09 -5.95
C ILE A 113 5.81 -1.83 -7.37
N ASP A 114 5.29 -2.55 -8.36
CA ASP A 114 5.62 -2.25 -9.76
C ASP A 114 4.88 -0.98 -10.19
N TRP A 115 5.58 0.15 -10.12
CA TRP A 115 5.08 1.46 -10.55
C TRP A 115 4.60 1.47 -12.01
N GLY A 116 5.02 0.50 -12.84
CA GLY A 116 4.56 0.37 -14.22
C GLY A 116 3.12 -0.11 -14.38
N GLU A 117 2.50 -0.64 -13.31
CA GLU A 117 1.13 -1.15 -13.33
C GLU A 117 0.12 -0.26 -12.58
N LEU A 118 0.60 0.78 -11.91
CA LEU A 118 -0.26 1.77 -11.27
C LEU A 118 -0.86 2.71 -12.31
N SER A 119 -2.06 3.21 -12.06
CA SER A 119 -2.60 4.32 -12.86
C SER A 119 -1.77 5.58 -12.63
N ASP A 120 -1.77 6.48 -13.62
CA ASP A 120 -1.11 7.77 -13.53
C ASP A 120 -1.59 8.58 -12.31
N GLU A 121 -2.91 8.54 -12.05
CA GLU A 121 -3.58 9.19 -10.93
C GLU A 121 -3.05 8.68 -9.58
N LEU A 122 -3.04 7.36 -9.42
CA LEU A 122 -2.59 6.71 -8.18
C LEU A 122 -1.09 6.91 -7.95
N THR A 123 -0.30 6.89 -9.02
CA THR A 123 1.13 7.18 -8.98
C THR A 123 1.36 8.59 -8.44
N LEU A 124 0.64 9.60 -8.94
CA LEU A 124 0.74 10.98 -8.47
C LEU A 124 0.28 11.14 -7.02
N GLU A 125 -0.84 10.52 -6.63
CA GLU A 125 -1.39 10.60 -5.28
C GLU A 125 -0.38 10.07 -4.24
N LEU A 126 0.20 8.91 -4.48
CA LEU A 126 1.20 8.31 -3.60
C LEU A 126 2.49 9.14 -3.53
N MET A 127 2.92 9.71 -4.67
CA MET A 127 4.10 10.58 -4.69
C MET A 127 3.86 11.91 -3.96
N ARG A 128 2.66 12.52 -4.06
CA ARG A 128 2.28 13.73 -3.30
C ARG A 128 2.31 13.48 -1.80
N HIS A 129 1.71 12.37 -1.37
CA HIS A 129 1.69 11.99 0.04
C HIS A 129 3.10 11.79 0.59
N ASN A 130 3.95 11.04 -0.11
CA ASN A 130 5.36 10.88 0.28
C ASN A 130 6.10 12.21 0.34
N ALA A 131 5.85 13.13 -0.60
CA ALA A 131 6.47 14.45 -0.59
C ALA A 131 6.08 15.29 0.64
N GLU A 132 4.82 15.19 1.08
CA GLU A 132 4.32 15.88 2.27
C GLU A 132 4.97 15.38 3.56
N ILE A 133 5.19 14.07 3.68
CA ILE A 133 5.84 13.51 4.87
C ILE A 133 7.35 13.78 4.85
N CYS A 134 8.03 13.61 3.71
CA CYS A 134 9.48 13.81 3.55
C CYS A 134 9.92 15.27 3.74
N GLY A 135 9.07 16.22 3.33
CA GLY A 135 9.45 17.61 3.13
C GLY A 135 10.29 17.84 1.87
N ASN A 136 10.20 19.05 1.30
CA ASN A 136 10.75 19.39 -0.02
C ASN A 136 12.27 19.14 -0.14
N LYS A 137 13.05 19.38 0.91
CA LYS A 137 14.51 19.18 0.91
C LYS A 137 14.88 17.70 0.77
N ALA A 138 14.22 16.83 1.52
CA ALA A 138 14.52 15.41 1.50
C ALA A 138 14.02 14.75 0.20
N MET A 139 12.91 15.23 -0.36
CA MET A 139 12.51 14.88 -1.72
C MET A 139 13.55 15.33 -2.74
N THR A 140 14.07 16.56 -2.64
CA THR A 140 15.11 17.09 -3.53
C THR A 140 16.39 16.24 -3.48
N ASP A 141 16.82 15.83 -2.29
CA ASP A 141 18.01 15.00 -2.11
C ASP A 141 17.79 13.59 -2.68
N TRP A 142 16.61 13.01 -2.47
CA TRP A 142 16.22 11.72 -3.07
C TRP A 142 16.17 11.79 -4.61
N VAL A 143 15.64 12.89 -5.18
CA VAL A 143 15.58 13.16 -6.63
C VAL A 143 16.98 13.18 -7.25
N LYS A 144 18.00 13.64 -6.52
CA LYS A 144 19.40 13.72 -6.98
C LYS A 144 20.19 12.42 -6.78
N GLY A 145 19.51 11.31 -6.47
CA GLY A 145 20.15 10.02 -6.19
C GLY A 145 20.56 9.81 -4.73
N GLY A 146 20.09 10.66 -3.83
CA GLY A 146 20.24 10.51 -2.38
C GLY A 146 19.40 9.38 -1.79
N GLN A 147 19.60 9.08 -0.51
CA GLN A 147 18.82 8.07 0.22
C GLN A 147 17.41 8.58 0.52
N CYS A 148 16.43 7.67 0.54
CA CYS A 148 15.09 7.99 1.02
C CYS A 148 15.18 8.46 2.49
N PRO A 149 14.61 9.59 2.88
CA PRO A 149 14.70 10.09 4.27
C PRO A 149 14.06 9.16 5.31
N PHE A 150 13.08 8.34 4.89
CA PHE A 150 12.49 7.29 5.74
C PHE A 150 13.32 6.01 5.79
N SER A 151 14.40 5.91 5.00
CA SER A 151 15.39 4.84 5.12
C SER A 151 16.33 5.03 6.31
N THR A 152 16.07 5.98 7.22
CA THR A 152 16.96 6.23 8.36
C THR A 152 16.85 5.12 9.41
N GLY A 153 18.00 4.76 10.00
CA GLY A 153 18.33 3.46 10.60
C GLY A 153 17.41 2.83 11.65
N ASN A 154 16.39 3.53 12.17
CA ASN A 154 15.44 2.92 13.11
C ASN A 154 14.38 2.07 12.40
N ILE A 155 13.91 2.49 11.23
CA ILE A 155 12.97 1.70 10.40
C ILE A 155 13.68 0.50 9.77
N GLN A 156 14.95 0.66 9.38
CA GLN A 156 15.76 -0.44 8.82
C GLN A 156 16.02 -1.58 9.81
N LYS A 157 16.24 -1.26 11.10
CA LYS A 157 16.53 -2.23 12.17
C LYS A 157 15.30 -3.00 12.64
N LEU A 158 14.12 -2.37 12.65
CA LEU A 158 12.87 -3.01 13.06
C LEU A 158 12.38 -4.06 12.05
N PHE A 159 12.85 -4.00 10.79
CA PHE A 159 12.22 -4.72 9.66
C PHE A 159 13.20 -5.31 8.63
N HIS A 160 14.50 -5.40 8.93
CA HIS A 160 15.53 -6.09 8.11
C HIS A 160 15.66 -5.60 6.63
N PHE A 161 15.84 -4.29 6.42
CA PHE A 161 15.86 -3.64 5.09
C PHE A 161 17.25 -3.54 4.40
N ASN A 162 17.28 -3.51 3.05
CA ASN A 162 18.46 -3.19 2.20
C ASN A 162 18.04 -2.56 0.82
N GLU A 163 17.92 -1.23 0.72
CA GLU A 163 17.22 -0.54 -0.40
C GLU A 163 18.05 -0.23 -1.68
N LYS A 164 19.36 -0.02 -1.60
CA LYS A 164 20.12 0.65 -2.69
C LYS A 164 20.22 -0.13 -4.01
N LYS A 165 20.08 -1.46 -4.01
CA LYS A 165 20.40 -2.30 -5.18
C LYS A 165 19.24 -2.51 -6.16
N GLU A 166 18.00 -2.27 -5.74
CA GLU A 166 16.82 -2.76 -6.47
C GLU A 166 16.08 -1.66 -7.27
N LEU A 167 15.97 -0.44 -6.73
CA LEU A 167 15.30 0.69 -7.39
C LEU A 167 16.06 1.26 -8.60
N TRP A 168 17.35 0.92 -8.74
CA TRP A 168 18.27 1.49 -9.74
C TRP A 168 18.77 0.45 -10.75
N LYS A 169 18.09 -0.69 -10.88
CA LYS A 169 18.46 -1.72 -11.86
C LYS A 169 18.26 -1.21 -13.30
N PRO A 170 19.19 -1.51 -14.23
CA PRO A 170 19.01 -1.23 -15.65
C PRO A 170 17.71 -1.86 -16.17
N GLY A 171 16.90 -1.11 -16.91
CA GLY A 171 15.66 -1.59 -17.53
C GLY A 171 14.37 -1.31 -16.75
N LYS A 172 14.43 -0.77 -15.52
CA LYS A 172 13.25 -0.25 -14.82
C LYS A 172 13.01 1.24 -15.16
N PRO A 173 11.76 1.73 -15.18
CA PRO A 173 11.47 3.13 -15.43
C PRO A 173 12.17 3.99 -14.39
N LYS A 174 13.20 4.69 -14.84
CA LYS A 174 13.89 5.72 -14.08
C LYS A 174 12.85 6.75 -13.66
N LEU A 175 12.54 6.85 -12.36
CA LEU A 175 11.48 7.72 -11.80
C LEU A 175 11.53 9.15 -12.40
N HIS A 176 12.74 9.69 -12.61
CA HIS A 176 13.03 10.99 -13.24
C HIS A 176 12.60 11.15 -14.70
N ASN A 177 12.28 10.06 -15.40
CA ASN A 177 11.80 10.06 -16.78
C ASN A 177 10.28 9.95 -16.89
N MET A 178 9.55 9.75 -15.79
CA MET A 178 8.09 9.71 -15.81
C MET A 178 7.53 11.12 -16.00
N LYS A 179 6.59 11.30 -16.95
CA LYS A 179 5.93 12.60 -17.17
C LYS A 179 5.26 13.13 -15.90
N LEU A 180 4.66 12.23 -15.12
CA LEU A 180 4.02 12.50 -13.84
C LEU A 180 5.01 13.05 -12.81
N TRP A 181 6.23 12.53 -12.79
CA TRP A 181 7.29 12.98 -11.89
C TRP A 181 7.67 14.44 -12.15
N LYS A 182 7.80 14.82 -13.43
CA LYS A 182 8.07 16.21 -13.82
C LYS A 182 6.90 17.13 -13.47
N ALA A 183 5.66 16.65 -13.58
CA ALA A 183 4.47 17.41 -13.18
C ALA A 183 4.44 17.68 -11.67
N LEU A 184 4.76 16.67 -10.84
CA LEU A 184 4.85 16.82 -9.39
C LEU A 184 5.94 17.80 -8.96
N CYS A 185 7.14 17.70 -9.54
CA CYS A 185 8.24 18.62 -9.22
C CYS A 185 7.86 20.07 -9.52
N LYS A 186 7.12 20.31 -10.61
CA LYS A 186 6.59 21.64 -10.96
C LYS A 186 5.52 22.13 -9.98
N GLU A 187 4.61 21.24 -9.55
CA GLU A 187 3.54 21.57 -8.60
C GLU A 187 4.09 21.95 -7.21
N LYS A 188 5.09 21.23 -6.72
CA LYS A 188 5.64 21.39 -5.36
C LYS A 188 6.90 22.28 -5.30
N ASP A 189 7.23 22.97 -6.40
CA ASP A 189 8.44 23.82 -6.55
C ASP A 189 9.74 23.10 -6.15
N ILE A 190 9.86 21.82 -6.54
CA ILE A 190 11.04 20.98 -6.26
C ILE A 190 12.07 21.20 -7.38
N LYS A 191 13.25 21.69 -7.02
CA LYS A 191 14.37 21.88 -7.96
C LYS A 191 15.03 20.53 -8.26
N ILE A 192 14.79 20.03 -9.49
CA ILE A 192 15.42 18.82 -10.05
C ILE A 192 16.91 19.09 -10.27
#